data_AF-A0AAV9E6F2-F1
#
_entry.id   AF-A0AAV9E6F2-F1
#
_cell.length_a   1.000
_cell.length_b   1.000
_cell.length_c   1.000
_cell.angle_alpha   90.00
_cell.angle_beta   90.00
_cell.angle_gamma   90.00
#
_symmetry.space_group_name_H-M   'P 1'
#
loop_
_entity.id
_entity.type
_entity.pdbx_description
1 polymer ?
#
loop_
_entity_poly.entity_id
_entity_poly.type
_entity_poly.pdbx_seq_one_letter_code
_entity_poly.pdbx_strand_id
1 'polypeptide(L)'
;MAAAAFHHAIGTIQSHRGHGALGSQNMIGSYSERLVCKGVQVRLFRRTCGSGGWRLTTISASSSHSSVVDPVSLSSSNSSNDSRKKSNETALILIRHGESLWNEKNLFTGCVDVPLTKKGVEEAIEAGKRISNIPVDMIYTSSLIRAQMTAMLAMTQHRRKKVPIFIHNESEQVKQWSQIYSEETMKQSIPVIAAWQLNERMYGELQGLNKQETADKFGKEQVHEWRRSYDTPPPNGESLEMCAERAVAYFKEHIEPQLLSGKHVMIAAHGNSLRSVIMYLDKLTSQEVISLELSTGIPMLYIFKEGKFIRRGSPVGPSEAGVYAYTRSLALYRQKLDEMLH
;
A
#
# COMPACT_ATOMS: atom_id res chain seq x y z
N MET A 1 10.52 55.06 -28.56
CA MET A 1 10.26 53.94 -27.64
C MET A 1 11.60 53.51 -27.05
N ALA A 2 11.81 53.82 -25.78
CA ALA A 2 13.10 53.74 -25.11
C ALA A 2 13.43 52.30 -24.67
N ALA A 3 14.64 51.86 -24.99
CA ALA A 3 15.22 50.61 -24.51
C ALA A 3 15.71 50.80 -23.07
N ALA A 4 15.14 50.05 -22.13
CA ALA A 4 15.64 49.97 -20.76
C ALA A 4 16.60 48.78 -20.64
N ALA A 5 17.89 49.08 -20.53
CA ALA A 5 18.94 48.12 -20.22
C ALA A 5 18.87 47.72 -18.74
N PHE A 6 18.87 46.42 -18.45
CA PHE A 6 19.08 45.90 -17.09
C PHE A 6 20.57 45.58 -16.90
N HIS A 7 21.21 46.30 -15.98
CA HIS A 7 22.57 46.01 -15.53
C HIS A 7 22.56 44.76 -14.63
N HIS A 8 23.32 43.73 -15.01
CA HIS A 8 23.65 42.62 -14.12
C HIS A 8 24.88 42.97 -13.28
N ALA A 9 24.72 43.02 -11.96
CA ALA A 9 25.83 43.13 -11.02
C ALA A 9 26.56 41.78 -10.92
N ILE A 10 27.84 41.76 -11.28
CA ILE A 10 28.74 40.61 -11.12
C ILE A 10 29.31 40.68 -9.70
N GLY A 11 28.85 39.80 -8.81
CA GLY A 11 29.42 39.65 -7.46
C GLY A 11 30.32 38.42 -7.41
N THR A 12 31.63 38.63 -7.33
CA THR A 12 32.64 37.57 -7.14
C THR A 12 32.72 37.20 -5.66
N ILE A 13 32.41 35.97 -5.29
CA ILE A 13 32.68 35.46 -3.94
C ILE A 13 33.98 34.66 -4.00
N GLN A 14 35.07 35.25 -3.51
CA GLN A 14 36.31 34.52 -3.22
C GLN A 14 36.17 33.82 -1.86
N SER A 15 36.24 32.49 -1.88
CA SER A 15 36.39 31.69 -0.68
C SER A 15 37.85 31.26 -0.57
N HIS A 16 38.59 31.88 0.35
CA HIS A 16 39.91 31.40 0.75
C HIS A 16 39.74 30.29 1.80
N ARG A 17 40.18 29.08 1.48
CA ARG A 17 40.36 28.01 2.47
C ARG A 17 41.83 27.57 2.40
N GLY A 18 42.59 28.01 3.40
CA GLY A 18 43.99 27.59 3.57
C GLY A 18 44.04 26.19 4.16
N HIS A 19 44.68 25.27 3.44
CA HIS A 19 45.27 24.06 4.01
C HIS A 19 46.66 23.87 3.38
N GLY A 20 47.68 23.77 4.22
CA GLY A 20 49.08 23.64 3.82
C GLY A 20 49.43 22.24 3.33
N ALA A 21 50.26 22.22 2.28
CA ALA A 21 51.29 21.26 1.83
C ALA A 21 51.02 19.74 2.00
N LEU A 22 51.17 18.88 0.98
CA LEU A 22 52.32 18.75 0.07
C LEU A 22 51.97 17.86 -1.18
N GLY A 23 52.41 18.28 -2.39
CA GLY A 23 52.68 17.44 -3.61
C GLY A 23 51.50 17.05 -4.53
N SER A 24 51.10 17.83 -5.55
CA SER A 24 51.65 17.97 -6.93
C SER A 24 51.31 16.85 -7.94
N GLN A 25 50.25 17.03 -8.77
CA GLN A 25 50.35 17.29 -10.23
C GLN A 25 48.98 17.52 -10.90
N ASN A 26 48.98 18.40 -11.91
CA ASN A 26 47.87 19.14 -12.51
C ASN A 26 47.06 18.39 -13.58
N MET A 27 45.78 18.77 -13.75
CA MET A 27 45.15 19.10 -15.05
C MET A 27 43.94 20.03 -14.82
N ILE A 28 43.96 21.21 -15.45
CA ILE A 28 42.92 22.25 -15.35
C ILE A 28 41.94 22.05 -16.51
N GLY A 29 40.70 21.66 -16.21
CA GLY A 29 39.57 21.64 -17.15
C GLY A 29 38.55 22.71 -16.77
N SER A 30 38.19 23.58 -17.72
CA SER A 30 37.15 24.58 -17.53
C SER A 30 35.78 23.98 -17.87
N TYR A 31 34.88 23.89 -16.88
CA TYR A 31 33.47 23.58 -17.08
C TYR A 31 32.63 24.80 -16.67
N SER A 32 31.76 25.26 -17.57
CA SER A 32 30.79 26.31 -17.32
C SER A 32 29.43 25.66 -17.03
N GLU A 33 28.97 25.72 -15.79
CA GLU A 33 27.61 25.32 -15.42
C GLU A 33 26.74 26.57 -15.21
N ARG A 34 25.62 26.66 -15.95
CA ARG A 34 24.56 27.64 -15.73
C ARG A 34 23.65 27.18 -14.60
N LEU A 35 23.72 27.85 -13.46
CA LEU A 35 22.72 27.72 -12.39
C LEU A 35 21.63 28.80 -12.56
N VAL A 36 20.39 28.36 -12.81
CA VAL A 36 19.19 29.21 -12.75
C VAL A 36 18.56 29.05 -11.38
N CYS A 37 18.83 29.99 -10.46
CA CYS A 37 18.17 30.05 -9.15
C CYS A 37 16.95 30.99 -9.21
N LYS A 38 15.74 30.45 -9.03
CA LYS A 38 14.52 31.26 -8.76
C LYS A 38 14.26 31.31 -7.25
N GLY A 39 14.34 32.52 -6.68
CA GLY A 39 13.70 32.90 -5.41
C GLY A 39 14.47 32.60 -4.12
N VAL A 40 15.23 33.57 -3.61
CA VAL A 40 15.78 33.55 -2.24
C VAL A 40 14.85 34.33 -1.32
N GLN A 41 14.30 33.66 -0.30
CA GLN A 41 13.70 34.30 0.86
C GLN A 41 14.81 34.61 1.87
N VAL A 42 15.13 35.88 2.08
CA VAL A 42 16.14 36.30 3.07
C VAL A 42 15.50 36.28 4.46
N ARG A 43 15.90 35.35 5.33
CA ARG A 43 15.58 35.35 6.77
C ARG A 43 16.78 35.90 7.54
N LEU A 44 16.63 37.07 8.15
CA LEU A 44 17.59 37.55 9.16
C LEU A 44 17.25 36.93 10.52
N PHE A 45 18.16 36.13 11.08
CA PHE A 45 18.07 35.65 12.45
C PHE A 45 19.02 36.46 13.33
N ARG A 46 18.48 37.23 14.29
CA ARG A 46 19.29 37.88 15.32
C ARG A 46 19.36 36.95 16.54
N ARG A 47 20.56 36.45 16.85
CA ARG A 47 20.85 35.75 18.11
C ARG A 47 21.17 36.77 19.19
N THR A 48 20.45 36.73 20.30
CA THR A 48 20.86 37.37 21.56
C THR A 48 20.94 36.29 22.63
N CYS A 49 22.12 36.15 23.24
CA CYS A 49 22.39 35.18 24.29
C CYS A 49 21.97 35.79 25.63
N GLY A 50 21.10 35.09 26.37
CA GLY A 50 20.69 35.43 27.73
C GLY A 50 20.04 34.19 28.36
N SER A 51 20.42 33.87 29.58
CA SER A 51 20.07 32.65 30.31
C SER A 51 18.56 32.51 30.55
N GLY A 52 17.97 31.42 30.05
CA GLY A 52 16.63 30.93 30.43
C GLY A 52 15.52 31.14 29.39
N GLY A 53 15.19 30.08 28.64
CA GLY A 53 13.94 29.95 27.87
C GLY A 53 13.97 30.41 26.40
N TRP A 54 13.50 29.56 25.49
CA TRP A 54 13.45 29.82 24.04
C TRP A 54 12.11 30.44 23.66
N ARG A 55 12.10 31.62 23.04
CA ARG A 55 10.88 32.24 22.49
C ARG A 55 11.17 32.72 21.06
N LEU A 56 10.48 32.14 20.08
CA LEU A 56 10.60 32.54 18.67
C LEU A 56 9.50 33.57 18.37
N THR A 57 9.88 34.82 18.11
CA THR A 57 8.95 35.88 17.71
C THR A 57 9.20 36.27 16.26
N THR A 58 8.14 36.27 15.45
CA THR A 58 8.15 36.76 14.07
C THR A 58 7.73 38.23 14.08
N ILE A 59 8.57 39.13 13.57
CA ILE A 59 8.22 40.54 13.38
C ILE A 59 8.06 40.78 11.88
N SER A 60 6.85 41.15 11.47
CA SER A 60 6.56 41.67 10.13
C SER A 60 6.16 43.14 10.27
N ALA A 61 6.93 44.05 9.66
CA ALA A 61 6.56 45.45 9.56
C ALA A 61 5.84 45.68 8.21
N SER A 62 4.62 46.20 8.26
CA SER A 62 3.94 46.80 7.11
C SER A 62 3.31 48.11 7.56
N SER A 63 3.68 49.19 6.88
CA SER A 63 3.29 50.56 7.17
C SER A 63 1.97 50.91 6.50
N SER A 64 0.92 51.18 7.28
CA SER A 64 -0.01 52.32 7.11
C SER A 64 -1.26 52.20 8.02
N HIS A 65 -1.43 53.24 8.85
CA HIS A 65 -2.59 53.81 9.59
C HIS A 65 -4.00 53.18 9.36
N SER A 66 -4.94 53.10 10.31
CA SER A 66 -5.26 53.89 11.51
C SER A 66 -6.00 53.09 12.59
N SER A 67 -5.96 53.63 13.81
CA SER A 67 -6.51 53.15 15.08
C SER A 67 -8.04 53.29 15.25
N VAL A 68 -8.68 52.28 15.88
CA VAL A 68 -9.78 52.46 16.84
C VAL A 68 -9.63 51.38 17.93
N VAL A 69 -9.63 51.80 19.19
CA VAL A 69 -9.62 50.97 20.41
C VAL A 69 -10.98 51.11 21.08
N ASP A 70 -11.60 49.99 21.44
CA ASP A 70 -12.69 49.93 22.42
C ASP A 70 -12.43 48.80 23.43
N PRO A 71 -12.66 49.01 24.74
CA PRO A 71 -12.33 48.05 25.78
C PRO A 71 -13.54 47.20 26.16
N VAL A 72 -13.46 45.86 26.02
CA VAL A 72 -14.42 44.97 26.70
C VAL A 72 -13.74 43.68 27.16
N SER A 73 -13.62 43.58 28.48
CA SER A 73 -13.83 42.40 29.35
C SER A 73 -13.29 41.04 28.92
N LEU A 74 -12.25 40.58 29.63
CA LEU A 74 -11.88 39.17 29.71
C LEU A 74 -13.07 38.33 30.21
N SER A 75 -13.56 37.45 29.34
CA SER A 75 -14.26 36.24 29.77
C SER A 75 -13.41 35.04 29.39
N SER A 76 -12.90 34.37 30.42
CA SER A 76 -12.20 33.10 30.31
C SER A 76 -13.20 32.02 29.91
N SER A 77 -13.38 31.81 28.61
CA SER A 77 -13.91 30.56 28.09
C SER A 77 -12.73 29.76 27.54
N ASN A 78 -12.37 28.70 28.26
CA ASN A 78 -11.55 27.62 27.71
C ASN A 78 -12.33 26.99 26.56
N SER A 79 -12.25 27.60 25.38
CA SER A 79 -12.49 26.90 24.13
C SER A 79 -11.28 26.01 23.93
N SER A 80 -11.38 24.78 24.42
CA SER A 80 -10.58 23.69 23.87
C SER A 80 -10.83 23.72 22.37
N ASN A 81 -9.85 24.25 21.65
CA ASN A 81 -9.69 24.10 20.22
C ASN A 81 -9.50 22.60 19.98
N ASP A 82 -10.59 21.84 20.01
CA ASP A 82 -10.64 20.49 19.45
C ASP A 82 -10.64 20.68 17.93
N SER A 83 -9.47 21.05 17.41
CA SER A 83 -9.12 20.73 16.04
C SER A 83 -9.28 19.22 15.96
N ARG A 84 -10.44 18.74 15.49
CA ARG A 84 -10.65 17.33 15.18
C ARG A 84 -9.46 16.91 14.32
N LYS A 85 -8.46 16.28 14.95
CA LYS A 85 -7.37 15.62 14.25
C LYS A 85 -8.11 14.68 13.31
N LYS A 86 -8.06 14.96 12.01
CA LYS A 86 -8.49 13.98 11.00
C LYS A 86 -7.73 12.72 11.37
N SER A 87 -8.42 11.73 11.93
CA SER A 87 -7.83 10.43 12.15
C SER A 87 -7.37 9.96 10.79
N ASN A 88 -6.04 9.77 10.61
CA ASN A 88 -5.45 9.23 9.39
C ASN A 88 -5.87 7.75 9.28
N GLU A 89 -7.13 7.52 8.96
CA GLU A 89 -7.68 6.21 8.68
C GLU A 89 -7.41 5.91 7.20
N THR A 90 -6.67 4.84 6.95
CA THR A 90 -6.45 4.33 5.59
C THR A 90 -7.20 3.02 5.39
N ALA A 91 -7.50 2.73 4.13
CA ALA A 91 -8.23 1.54 3.75
C ALA A 91 -7.24 0.52 3.19
N LEU A 92 -7.34 -0.72 3.66
CA LEU A 92 -6.66 -1.86 3.08
C LEU A 92 -7.72 -2.84 2.55
N ILE A 93 -7.72 -3.06 1.24
CA ILE A 93 -8.63 -3.96 0.56
C ILE A 93 -7.85 -5.22 0.15
N LEU A 94 -8.29 -6.39 0.57
CA LEU A 94 -7.72 -7.67 0.15
C LEU A 94 -8.70 -8.39 -0.78
N ILE A 95 -8.24 -8.86 -1.93
CA ILE A 95 -9.08 -9.58 -2.90
C ILE A 95 -8.36 -10.86 -3.31
N ARG A 96 -8.97 -12.01 -3.00
CA ARG A 96 -8.56 -13.28 -3.61
C ARG A 96 -8.99 -13.23 -5.08
N HIS A 97 -8.09 -13.60 -5.98
CA HIS A 97 -8.42 -13.68 -7.41
C HIS A 97 -9.70 -14.48 -7.69
N GLY A 98 -10.37 -14.18 -8.79
CA GLY A 98 -11.51 -14.96 -9.27
C GLY A 98 -11.14 -16.40 -9.61
N GLU A 99 -12.12 -17.26 -9.83
CA GLU A 99 -11.91 -18.64 -10.26
C GLU A 99 -10.99 -18.73 -11.49
N SER A 100 -9.97 -19.60 -11.43
CA SER A 100 -9.06 -19.86 -12.56
C SER A 100 -9.44 -21.14 -13.30
N LEU A 101 -8.96 -21.28 -14.55
CA LEU A 101 -9.22 -22.48 -15.38
C LEU A 101 -8.85 -23.80 -14.68
N TRP A 102 -7.84 -23.77 -13.82
CA TRP A 102 -7.42 -24.96 -13.06
C TRP A 102 -8.19 -25.13 -11.75
N ASN A 103 -8.75 -24.07 -11.17
CA ASN A 103 -9.65 -24.22 -10.04
C ASN A 103 -10.95 -24.91 -10.45
N GLU A 104 -11.51 -24.51 -11.60
CA GLU A 104 -12.68 -25.15 -12.20
C GLU A 104 -12.45 -26.65 -12.45
N LYS A 105 -11.27 -27.01 -12.96
CA LYS A 105 -10.86 -28.41 -13.20
C LYS A 105 -10.41 -29.16 -11.94
N ASN A 106 -10.55 -28.56 -10.75
CA ASN A 106 -10.12 -29.13 -9.48
C ASN A 106 -8.63 -29.54 -9.42
N LEU A 107 -7.77 -28.81 -10.13
CA LEU A 107 -6.33 -29.05 -10.15
C LEU A 107 -5.61 -28.24 -9.05
N PHE A 108 -4.46 -28.73 -8.60
CA PHE A 108 -3.52 -27.93 -7.80
C PHE A 108 -2.82 -26.91 -8.70
N THR A 109 -3.10 -25.62 -8.51
CA THR A 109 -2.53 -24.57 -9.35
C THR A 109 -1.16 -24.11 -8.89
N GLY A 110 -1.01 -23.75 -7.61
CA GLY A 110 0.24 -23.24 -7.05
C GLY A 110 0.77 -22.04 -7.81
N CYS A 111 2.05 -22.05 -8.14
CA CYS A 111 2.72 -20.98 -8.86
C CYS A 111 2.59 -21.08 -10.39
N VAL A 112 1.86 -22.08 -10.92
CA VAL A 112 1.61 -22.19 -12.37
C VAL A 112 0.73 -21.04 -12.81
N ASP A 113 1.12 -20.38 -13.90
CA ASP A 113 0.46 -19.18 -14.36
C ASP A 113 -0.69 -19.50 -15.32
N VAL A 114 -1.91 -19.46 -14.78
CA VAL A 114 -3.16 -19.77 -15.48
C VAL A 114 -4.12 -18.58 -15.39
N PRO A 115 -4.92 -18.32 -16.45
CA PRO A 115 -5.86 -17.23 -16.47
C PRO A 115 -7.16 -17.54 -15.69
N LEU A 116 -7.97 -16.51 -15.52
CA LEU A 116 -9.32 -16.60 -14.98
C LEU A 116 -10.27 -17.35 -15.94
N THR A 117 -11.30 -18.01 -15.39
CA THR A 117 -12.48 -18.45 -16.16
C THR A 117 -13.36 -17.25 -16.50
N LYS A 118 -14.39 -17.44 -17.34
CA LYS A 118 -15.43 -16.41 -17.55
C LYS A 118 -16.10 -16.01 -16.25
N LYS A 119 -16.42 -17.00 -15.40
CA LYS A 119 -16.95 -16.78 -14.05
C LYS A 119 -15.96 -16.00 -13.18
N GLY A 120 -14.67 -16.34 -13.20
CA GLY A 120 -13.64 -15.60 -12.47
C GLY A 120 -13.50 -14.13 -12.91
N VAL A 121 -13.72 -13.83 -14.19
CA VAL A 121 -13.79 -12.45 -14.70
C VAL A 121 -15.01 -11.72 -14.14
N GLU A 122 -16.18 -12.35 -14.11
CA GLU A 122 -17.40 -11.78 -13.52
C GLU A 122 -17.23 -11.53 -12.01
N GLU A 123 -16.62 -12.46 -11.28
CA GLU A 123 -16.27 -12.33 -9.87
C GLU A 123 -15.36 -11.10 -9.63
N ALA A 124 -14.35 -10.88 -10.47
CA ALA A 124 -13.47 -9.72 -10.38
C ALA A 124 -14.19 -8.38 -10.65
N ILE A 125 -15.08 -8.37 -11.65
CA ILE A 125 -15.93 -7.21 -11.95
C ILE A 125 -16.85 -6.90 -10.76
N GLU A 126 -17.46 -7.92 -10.16
CA GLU A 126 -18.33 -7.76 -9.00
C GLU A 126 -17.58 -7.26 -7.77
N ALA A 127 -16.35 -7.76 -7.54
CA ALA A 127 -15.45 -7.22 -6.53
C ALA A 127 -15.23 -5.71 -6.72
N GLY A 128 -15.00 -5.29 -7.97
CA GLY A 128 -14.86 -3.89 -8.36
C GLY A 128 -16.07 -3.02 -8.01
N LYS A 129 -17.30 -3.53 -8.25
CA LYS A 129 -18.53 -2.83 -7.89
C LYS A 129 -18.64 -2.62 -6.37
N ARG A 130 -18.31 -3.64 -5.59
CA ARG A 130 -18.32 -3.60 -4.10
C ARG A 130 -17.36 -2.54 -3.54
N ILE A 131 -16.19 -2.38 -4.15
CA ILE A 131 -15.17 -1.42 -3.70
C ILE A 131 -15.24 -0.06 -4.40
N SER A 132 -16.21 0.15 -5.29
CA SER A 132 -16.23 1.28 -6.23
C SER A 132 -16.19 2.68 -5.60
N ASN A 133 -16.58 2.82 -4.33
CA ASN A 133 -16.56 4.06 -3.56
C ASN A 133 -15.39 4.18 -2.58
N ILE A 134 -14.60 3.11 -2.39
CA ILE A 134 -13.51 3.09 -1.43
C ILE A 134 -12.26 3.63 -2.13
N PRO A 135 -11.59 4.67 -1.59
CA PRO A 135 -10.36 5.18 -2.17
C PRO A 135 -9.31 4.09 -2.40
N VAL A 136 -8.61 4.14 -3.54
CA VAL A 136 -7.42 3.33 -3.84
C VAL A 136 -6.36 4.24 -4.45
N ASP A 137 -5.20 4.31 -3.82
CA ASP A 137 -4.05 5.11 -4.26
C ASP A 137 -2.89 4.23 -4.73
N MET A 138 -2.89 2.95 -4.36
CA MET A 138 -1.87 1.99 -4.79
C MET A 138 -2.41 0.58 -4.78
N ILE A 139 -1.91 -0.23 -5.72
CA ILE A 139 -2.34 -1.61 -5.90
C ILE A 139 -1.11 -2.52 -5.84
N TYR A 140 -1.19 -3.57 -5.04
CA TYR A 140 -0.24 -4.67 -5.06
C TYR A 140 -0.91 -5.92 -5.62
N THR A 141 -0.15 -6.66 -6.43
CA THR A 141 -0.58 -7.93 -6.97
C THR A 141 0.50 -8.97 -6.80
N SER A 142 0.13 -10.24 -6.88
CA SER A 142 1.14 -11.26 -7.15
C SER A 142 1.69 -11.14 -8.57
N SER A 143 2.77 -11.87 -8.86
CA SER A 143 3.30 -11.96 -10.22
C SER A 143 2.46 -12.82 -11.18
N LEU A 144 1.37 -13.45 -10.70
CA LEU A 144 0.56 -14.39 -11.47
C LEU A 144 -0.63 -13.69 -12.14
N ILE A 145 -0.88 -14.03 -13.41
CA ILE A 145 -1.81 -13.33 -14.30
C ILE A 145 -3.22 -13.24 -13.73
N ARG A 146 -3.71 -14.29 -13.07
CA ARG A 146 -5.05 -14.31 -12.45
C ARG A 146 -5.26 -13.25 -11.37
N ALA A 147 -4.23 -12.93 -10.59
CA ALA A 147 -4.31 -11.88 -9.57
C ALA A 147 -4.25 -10.50 -10.22
N GLN A 148 -3.37 -10.33 -11.20
CA GLN A 148 -3.25 -9.13 -12.01
C GLN A 148 -4.55 -8.81 -12.76
N MET A 149 -5.13 -9.78 -13.48
CA MET A 149 -6.43 -9.68 -14.14
C MET A 149 -7.50 -9.23 -13.15
N THR A 150 -7.56 -9.85 -11.96
CA THR A 150 -8.56 -9.50 -10.94
C THR A 150 -8.43 -8.03 -10.53
N ALA A 151 -7.23 -7.55 -10.24
CA ALA A 151 -7.00 -6.15 -9.86
C ALA A 151 -7.44 -5.19 -10.97
N MET A 152 -7.00 -5.44 -12.20
CA MET A 152 -7.28 -4.56 -13.33
C MET A 152 -8.77 -4.51 -13.64
N LEU A 153 -9.44 -5.68 -13.68
CA LEU A 153 -10.88 -5.79 -13.92
C LEU A 153 -11.69 -5.11 -12.82
N ALA A 154 -11.33 -5.30 -11.54
CA ALA A 154 -12.00 -4.63 -10.43
C ALA A 154 -11.93 -3.11 -10.56
N MET A 155 -10.78 -2.57 -10.96
CA MET A 155 -10.59 -1.13 -11.11
C MET A 155 -11.36 -0.53 -12.29
N THR A 156 -11.77 -1.32 -13.29
CA THR A 156 -12.65 -0.82 -14.37
C THR A 156 -14.02 -0.35 -13.87
N GLN A 157 -14.45 -0.86 -12.71
CA GLN A 157 -15.73 -0.52 -12.09
C GLN A 157 -15.62 0.61 -11.05
N HIS A 158 -14.41 1.11 -10.79
CA HIS A 158 -14.15 2.06 -9.72
C HIS A 158 -14.59 3.48 -10.08
N ARG A 159 -15.35 4.17 -9.19
CA ARG A 159 -16.01 5.45 -9.54
C ARG A 159 -15.05 6.59 -9.80
N ARG A 160 -13.87 6.59 -9.18
CA ARG A 160 -12.88 7.68 -9.36
C ARG A 160 -12.23 7.71 -10.74
N LYS A 161 -12.48 6.70 -11.60
CA LYS A 161 -11.95 6.59 -12.98
C LYS A 161 -10.44 6.79 -13.12
N LYS A 162 -9.69 6.64 -12.02
CA LYS A 162 -8.23 6.60 -12.07
C LYS A 162 -7.80 5.30 -12.75
N VAL A 163 -6.73 5.37 -13.52
CA VAL A 163 -6.26 4.26 -14.35
C VAL A 163 -5.18 3.48 -13.61
N PRO A 164 -5.36 2.17 -13.33
CA PRO A 164 -4.27 1.35 -12.80
C PRO A 164 -3.19 1.13 -13.86
N ILE A 165 -1.92 1.31 -13.50
CA ILE A 165 -0.77 1.18 -14.42
C ILE A 165 0.32 0.36 -13.73
N PHE A 166 0.81 -0.68 -14.41
CA PHE A 166 1.94 -1.46 -13.91
C PHE A 166 3.22 -0.63 -13.87
N ILE A 167 3.90 -0.69 -12.72
CA ILE A 167 5.21 -0.10 -12.55
C ILE A 167 6.25 -1.17 -12.81
N HIS A 168 7.03 -0.95 -13.85
CA HIS A 168 8.09 -1.84 -14.30
C HIS A 168 9.44 -1.35 -13.76
N ASN A 169 10.06 -2.15 -12.90
CA ASN A 169 11.31 -1.81 -12.22
C ASN A 169 12.47 -2.75 -12.57
N GLU A 170 12.29 -3.61 -13.56
CA GLU A 170 13.22 -4.68 -13.95
C GLU A 170 14.50 -4.14 -14.59
N SER A 171 14.40 -3.02 -15.31
CA SER A 171 15.57 -2.32 -15.86
C SER A 171 15.30 -0.82 -16.03
N GLU A 172 16.37 -0.03 -16.09
CA GLU A 172 16.29 1.41 -16.34
C GLU A 172 15.65 1.74 -17.71
N GLN A 173 15.85 0.89 -18.71
CA GLN A 173 15.23 1.05 -20.02
C GLN A 173 13.70 0.94 -19.95
N VAL A 174 13.18 -0.07 -19.24
CA VAL A 174 11.72 -0.25 -19.11
C VAL A 174 11.10 0.84 -18.25
N LYS A 175 11.80 1.32 -17.20
CA LYS A 175 11.38 2.50 -16.44
C LYS A 175 11.28 3.75 -17.31
N GLN A 176 12.26 3.96 -18.19
CA GLN A 176 12.25 5.09 -19.11
C GLN A 176 11.10 4.99 -20.12
N TRP A 177 10.86 3.80 -20.69
CA TRP A 177 9.80 3.59 -21.67
C TRP A 177 8.39 3.67 -21.09
N SER A 178 8.22 3.35 -19.81
CA SER A 178 6.94 3.43 -19.09
C SER A 178 6.68 4.78 -18.43
N GLN A 179 7.58 5.76 -18.61
CA GLN A 179 7.46 7.08 -17.99
C GLN A 179 6.25 7.85 -18.53
N ILE A 180 5.43 8.36 -17.60
CA ILE A 180 4.32 9.28 -17.91
C ILE A 180 4.84 10.72 -17.75
N TYR A 181 4.87 11.47 -18.86
CA TYR A 181 5.38 12.85 -18.87
C TYR A 181 4.34 13.89 -18.43
N SER A 182 3.05 13.60 -18.59
CA SER A 182 1.96 14.50 -18.16
C SER A 182 1.73 14.39 -16.66
N GLU A 183 1.93 15.48 -15.93
CA GLU A 183 1.65 15.55 -14.49
C GLU A 183 0.16 15.28 -14.17
N GLU A 184 -0.75 15.70 -15.06
CA GLU A 184 -2.18 15.47 -14.90
C GLU A 184 -2.51 13.98 -15.02
N THR A 185 -2.00 13.33 -16.07
CA THR A 185 -2.19 11.89 -16.28
C THR A 185 -1.57 11.07 -15.17
N MET A 186 -0.40 11.50 -14.65
CA MET A 186 0.23 10.88 -13.49
C MET A 186 -0.68 10.95 -12.25
N LYS A 187 -1.33 12.10 -11.98
CA LYS A 187 -2.29 12.24 -10.88
C LYS A 187 -3.55 11.38 -11.04
N GLN A 188 -3.92 11.09 -12.29
CA GLN A 188 -5.03 10.20 -12.64
C GLN A 188 -4.62 8.72 -12.68
N SER A 189 -3.36 8.39 -12.42
CA SER A 189 -2.86 7.02 -12.43
C SER A 189 -2.83 6.42 -11.02
N ILE A 190 -2.96 5.09 -10.94
CA ILE A 190 -2.74 4.31 -9.72
C ILE A 190 -1.63 3.31 -10.01
N PRO A 191 -0.48 3.38 -9.31
CA PRO A 191 0.60 2.42 -9.51
C PRO A 191 0.17 1.01 -9.08
N VAL A 192 0.45 0.03 -9.94
CA VAL A 192 0.29 -1.40 -9.71
C VAL A 192 1.68 -2.03 -9.60
N ILE A 193 1.96 -2.66 -8.45
CA ILE A 193 3.23 -3.32 -8.19
C ILE A 193 2.99 -4.83 -8.12
N ALA A 194 3.65 -5.58 -9.00
CA ALA A 194 3.62 -7.04 -8.98
C ALA A 194 4.79 -7.58 -8.15
N ALA A 195 4.50 -8.53 -7.25
CA ALA A 195 5.49 -9.11 -6.36
C ALA A 195 5.34 -10.63 -6.26
N TRP A 196 6.42 -11.37 -6.53
CA TRP A 196 6.41 -12.83 -6.43
C TRP A 196 6.18 -13.30 -4.99
N GLN A 197 6.56 -12.49 -4.00
CA GLN A 197 6.34 -12.76 -2.58
C GLN A 197 4.85 -12.88 -2.22
N LEU A 198 3.96 -12.31 -3.04
CA LEU A 198 2.51 -12.42 -2.88
C LEU A 198 1.90 -13.59 -3.68
N ASN A 199 2.71 -14.37 -4.42
CA ASN A 199 2.26 -15.56 -5.15
C ASN A 199 1.60 -16.58 -4.21
N GLU A 200 0.77 -17.44 -4.80
CA GLU A 200 0.16 -18.58 -4.12
C GLU A 200 1.23 -19.47 -3.48
N ARG A 201 0.84 -20.28 -2.49
CA ARG A 201 1.71 -21.34 -1.95
C ARG A 201 2.13 -22.29 -3.08
N MET A 202 3.43 -22.52 -3.22
CA MET A 202 3.98 -23.43 -4.23
C MET A 202 3.69 -24.88 -3.84
N TYR A 203 2.92 -25.59 -4.65
CA TYR A 203 2.44 -26.95 -4.32
C TYR A 203 3.42 -28.06 -4.72
N GLY A 204 4.63 -27.70 -5.15
CA GLY A 204 5.67 -28.65 -5.55
C GLY A 204 5.21 -29.59 -6.64
N GLU A 205 5.46 -30.88 -6.44
CA GLU A 205 5.10 -31.95 -7.38
C GLU A 205 3.60 -32.15 -7.54
N LEU A 206 2.76 -31.57 -6.66
CA LEU A 206 1.31 -31.68 -6.80
C LEU A 206 0.75 -30.77 -7.89
N GLN A 207 1.49 -29.76 -8.36
CA GLN A 207 1.00 -28.79 -9.35
C GLN A 207 0.55 -29.49 -10.63
N GLY A 208 -0.67 -29.20 -11.08
CA GLY A 208 -1.30 -29.79 -12.27
C GLY A 208 -2.05 -31.08 -11.99
N LEU A 209 -1.86 -31.72 -10.84
CA LEU A 209 -2.60 -32.93 -10.48
C LEU A 209 -4.04 -32.59 -10.05
N ASN A 210 -4.97 -33.50 -10.32
CA ASN A 210 -6.34 -33.40 -9.85
C ASN A 210 -6.42 -33.73 -8.36
N LYS A 211 -7.06 -32.86 -7.56
CA LYS A 211 -7.10 -33.03 -6.10
C LYS A 211 -7.81 -34.29 -5.64
N GLN A 212 -8.84 -34.73 -6.36
CA GLN A 212 -9.59 -35.93 -6.02
C GLN A 212 -8.75 -37.17 -6.33
N GLU A 213 -8.19 -37.25 -7.54
CA GLU A 213 -7.32 -38.37 -7.95
C GLU A 213 -6.08 -38.48 -7.07
N THR A 214 -5.45 -37.36 -6.70
CA THR A 214 -4.34 -37.35 -5.75
C THR A 214 -4.77 -37.87 -4.38
N ALA A 215 -5.97 -37.51 -3.90
CA ALA A 215 -6.50 -38.03 -2.64
C ALA A 215 -6.82 -39.52 -2.70
N ASP A 216 -7.25 -40.03 -3.85
CA ASP A 216 -7.50 -41.45 -4.07
C ASP A 216 -6.19 -42.25 -4.12
N LYS A 217 -5.11 -41.67 -4.68
CA LYS A 217 -3.78 -42.29 -4.79
C LYS A 217 -2.97 -42.27 -3.49
N PHE A 218 -2.94 -41.13 -2.80
CA PHE A 218 -2.07 -40.92 -1.63
C PHE A 218 -2.83 -40.95 -0.29
N GLY A 219 -4.16 -41.05 -0.33
CA GLY A 219 -5.01 -41.01 0.85
C GLY A 219 -5.52 -39.59 1.16
N LYS A 220 -6.79 -39.52 1.59
CA LYS A 220 -7.47 -38.25 1.90
C LYS A 220 -6.80 -37.49 3.03
N GLU A 221 -6.33 -38.18 4.06
CA GLU A 221 -5.67 -37.56 5.21
C GLU A 221 -4.33 -36.92 4.82
N GLN A 222 -3.50 -37.64 4.07
CA GLN A 222 -2.22 -37.12 3.59
C GLN A 222 -2.39 -35.90 2.68
N VAL A 223 -3.34 -35.95 1.74
CA VAL A 223 -3.62 -34.81 0.86
C VAL A 223 -4.26 -33.66 1.63
N HIS A 224 -5.07 -33.94 2.65
CA HIS A 224 -5.59 -32.91 3.53
C HIS A 224 -4.46 -32.23 4.31
N GLU A 225 -3.53 -32.99 4.86
CA GLU A 225 -2.34 -32.49 5.55
C GLU A 225 -1.51 -31.60 4.63
N TRP A 226 -1.11 -32.05 3.44
CA TRP A 226 -0.39 -31.19 2.48
C TRP A 226 -1.16 -29.92 2.09
N ARG A 227 -2.50 -29.99 2.07
CA ARG A 227 -3.35 -28.85 1.71
C ARG A 227 -3.59 -27.88 2.86
N ARG A 228 -3.62 -28.36 4.09
CA ARG A 228 -4.15 -27.60 5.23
C ARG A 228 -3.19 -27.49 6.39
N SER A 229 -2.16 -28.32 6.49
CA SER A 229 -1.11 -28.16 7.50
C SER A 229 -0.44 -26.79 7.40
N TYR A 230 -0.01 -26.29 8.55
CA TYR A 230 0.70 -25.02 8.65
C TYR A 230 2.17 -25.18 8.24
N ASP A 231 2.85 -26.18 8.79
CA ASP A 231 4.29 -26.41 8.70
C ASP A 231 4.68 -27.55 7.75
N THR A 232 3.76 -28.46 7.43
CA THR A 232 4.05 -29.60 6.56
C THR A 232 3.91 -29.22 5.07
N PRO A 233 5.00 -29.18 4.28
CA PRO A 233 4.92 -28.89 2.86
C PRO A 233 4.49 -30.14 2.05
N PRO A 234 3.90 -29.95 0.86
CA PRO A 234 3.85 -31.01 -0.14
C PRO A 234 5.27 -31.33 -0.68
N PRO A 235 5.48 -32.48 -1.34
CA PRO A 235 6.78 -32.84 -1.90
C PRO A 235 7.35 -31.77 -2.81
N ASN A 236 8.58 -31.32 -2.53
CA ASN A 236 9.27 -30.23 -3.22
C ASN A 236 8.43 -28.93 -3.30
N GLY A 237 7.60 -28.67 -2.29
CA GLY A 237 6.71 -27.53 -2.18
C GLY A 237 7.01 -26.58 -1.03
N GLU A 238 6.16 -25.58 -0.86
CA GLU A 238 6.14 -24.67 0.30
C GLU A 238 5.06 -25.10 1.29
N SER A 239 5.35 -24.98 2.59
CA SER A 239 4.33 -25.02 3.64
C SER A 239 3.55 -23.69 3.71
N LEU A 240 2.50 -23.61 4.53
CA LEU A 240 1.82 -22.32 4.75
C LEU A 240 2.71 -21.36 5.54
N GLU A 241 3.54 -21.87 6.44
CA GLU A 241 4.54 -21.11 7.20
C GLU A 241 5.55 -20.43 6.26
N MET A 242 6.19 -21.18 5.36
CA MET A 242 7.14 -20.62 4.38
C MET A 242 6.48 -19.55 3.50
N CYS A 243 5.25 -19.81 3.05
CA CYS A 243 4.47 -18.82 2.32
C CYS A 243 4.18 -17.58 3.17
N ALA A 244 3.93 -17.75 4.47
CA ALA A 244 3.67 -16.67 5.40
C ALA A 244 4.90 -15.81 5.65
N GLU A 245 6.07 -16.41 5.85
CA GLU A 245 7.34 -15.70 6.02
C GLU A 245 7.57 -14.70 4.90
N ARG A 246 7.54 -15.14 3.63
CA ARG A 246 7.76 -14.24 2.49
C ARG A 246 6.65 -13.22 2.28
N ALA A 247 5.38 -13.61 2.43
CA ALA A 247 4.25 -12.73 2.17
C ALA A 247 4.12 -11.63 3.24
N VAL A 248 4.30 -12.00 4.51
CA VAL A 248 4.24 -11.06 5.64
C VAL A 248 5.46 -10.16 5.68
N ALA A 249 6.66 -10.67 5.38
CA ALA A 249 7.85 -9.82 5.26
C ALA A 249 7.64 -8.73 4.20
N TYR A 250 7.20 -9.13 3.00
CA TYR A 250 6.91 -8.17 1.92
C TYR A 250 5.83 -7.15 2.32
N PHE A 251 4.75 -7.61 2.98
CA PHE A 251 3.69 -6.73 3.47
C PHE A 251 4.24 -5.65 4.42
N LYS A 252 5.03 -6.05 5.43
CA LYS A 252 5.61 -5.14 6.42
C LYS A 252 6.61 -4.16 5.82
N GLU A 253 7.43 -4.61 4.87
CA GLU A 253 8.49 -3.78 4.28
C GLU A 253 7.96 -2.80 3.24
N HIS A 254 6.96 -3.21 2.44
CA HIS A 254 6.55 -2.46 1.24
C HIS A 254 5.14 -1.90 1.32
N ILE A 255 4.21 -2.56 2.01
CA ILE A 255 2.78 -2.22 1.99
C ILE A 255 2.36 -1.42 3.22
N GLU A 256 2.72 -1.89 4.41
CA GLU A 256 2.39 -1.23 5.68
C GLU A 256 2.92 0.22 5.77
N PRO A 257 4.15 0.55 5.31
CA PRO A 257 4.64 1.93 5.30
C PRO A 257 3.78 2.86 4.44
N GLN A 258 3.11 2.31 3.43
CA GLN A 258 2.26 3.08 2.53
C GLN A 258 0.92 3.42 3.19
N LEU A 259 0.36 2.47 3.94
CA LEU A 259 -0.80 2.71 4.81
C LEU A 259 -0.47 3.74 5.90
N LEU A 260 0.72 3.65 6.51
CA LEU A 260 1.24 4.63 7.48
C LEU A 260 1.41 6.03 6.85
N SER A 261 1.80 6.10 5.58
CA SER A 261 1.93 7.36 4.83
C SER A 261 0.59 8.00 4.43
N GLY A 262 -0.55 7.37 4.76
CA GLY A 262 -1.88 7.89 4.45
C GLY A 262 -2.46 7.42 3.11
N LYS A 263 -1.82 6.46 2.41
CA LYS A 263 -2.33 5.91 1.16
C LYS A 263 -3.35 4.81 1.41
N HIS A 264 -4.39 4.75 0.58
CA HIS A 264 -5.31 3.62 0.56
C HIS A 264 -4.80 2.53 -0.39
N VAL A 265 -4.70 1.29 0.09
CA VAL A 265 -4.05 0.19 -0.63
C VAL A 265 -5.03 -0.92 -0.97
N MET A 266 -4.97 -1.42 -2.20
CA MET A 266 -5.62 -2.67 -2.61
C MET A 266 -4.57 -3.75 -2.86
N ILE A 267 -4.83 -4.97 -2.41
CA ILE A 267 -4.02 -6.16 -2.68
C ILE A 267 -4.90 -7.19 -3.39
N ALA A 268 -4.53 -7.57 -4.61
CA ALA A 268 -5.13 -8.73 -5.29
C ALA A 268 -4.12 -9.89 -5.32
N ALA A 269 -4.44 -11.00 -4.66
CA ALA A 269 -3.52 -12.12 -4.53
C ALA A 269 -4.28 -13.46 -4.42
N HIS A 270 -3.76 -14.41 -3.67
CA HIS A 270 -4.22 -15.80 -3.65
C HIS A 270 -4.73 -16.23 -2.29
N GLY A 271 -5.28 -17.44 -2.23
CA GLY A 271 -5.84 -17.98 -0.99
C GLY A 271 -4.78 -18.02 0.11
N ASN A 272 -3.66 -18.73 -0.10
CA ASN A 272 -2.70 -18.93 0.99
C ASN A 272 -1.93 -17.65 1.33
N SER A 273 -1.49 -16.88 0.34
CA SER A 273 -0.77 -15.62 0.62
C SER A 273 -1.64 -14.60 1.36
N LEU A 274 -2.93 -14.48 1.03
CA LEU A 274 -3.84 -13.63 1.78
C LEU A 274 -4.18 -14.18 3.16
N ARG A 275 -4.32 -15.50 3.31
CA ARG A 275 -4.49 -16.10 4.66
C ARG A 275 -3.29 -15.78 5.56
N SER A 276 -2.07 -15.83 5.02
CA SER A 276 -0.87 -15.48 5.76
C SER A 276 -0.85 -13.99 6.16
N VAL A 277 -1.23 -13.10 5.25
CA VAL A 277 -1.37 -11.67 5.58
C VAL A 277 -2.44 -11.48 6.66
N ILE A 278 -3.63 -12.08 6.50
CA ILE A 278 -4.72 -11.99 7.48
C ILE A 278 -4.31 -12.56 8.84
N MET A 279 -3.56 -13.67 8.87
CA MET A 279 -3.01 -14.22 10.10
C MET A 279 -2.16 -13.18 10.84
N TYR A 280 -1.33 -12.41 10.13
CA TYR A 280 -0.58 -11.30 10.71
C TYR A 280 -1.49 -10.14 11.18
N LEU A 281 -2.45 -9.71 10.36
CA LEU A 281 -3.34 -8.58 10.68
C LEU A 281 -4.21 -8.84 11.91
N ASP A 282 -4.75 -10.05 12.02
CA ASP A 282 -5.70 -10.46 13.05
C ASP A 282 -5.03 -11.20 14.22
N LYS A 283 -3.71 -11.43 14.14
CA LYS A 283 -2.93 -12.18 15.12
C LYS A 283 -3.47 -13.60 15.35
N LEU A 284 -3.84 -14.27 14.26
CA LEU A 284 -4.37 -15.63 14.31
C LEU A 284 -3.27 -16.63 14.66
N THR A 285 -3.65 -17.68 15.37
CA THR A 285 -2.82 -18.88 15.61
C THR A 285 -2.71 -19.74 14.34
N SER A 286 -1.75 -20.68 14.32
CA SER A 286 -1.60 -21.62 13.21
C SER A 286 -2.85 -22.49 13.00
N GLN A 287 -3.61 -22.80 14.05
CA GLN A 287 -4.84 -23.58 13.96
C GLN A 287 -6.00 -22.75 13.39
N GLU A 288 -6.11 -21.48 13.79
CA GLU A 288 -7.16 -20.59 13.30
C GLU A 288 -6.99 -20.29 11.80
N VAL A 289 -5.75 -20.03 11.33
CA VAL A 289 -5.50 -19.73 9.91
C VAL A 289 -5.81 -20.92 9.00
N ILE A 290 -5.66 -22.16 9.49
CA ILE A 290 -5.98 -23.37 8.72
C ILE A 290 -7.47 -23.44 8.40
N SER A 291 -8.30 -23.03 9.38
CA SER A 291 -9.76 -22.97 9.27
C SER A 291 -10.27 -21.77 8.47
N LEU A 292 -9.43 -20.76 8.24
CA LEU A 292 -9.79 -19.58 7.47
C LEU A 292 -9.95 -19.93 5.99
N GLU A 293 -11.14 -19.65 5.45
CA GLU A 293 -11.46 -19.80 4.04
C GLU A 293 -11.81 -18.46 3.41
N LEU A 294 -11.19 -18.19 2.25
CA LEU A 294 -11.42 -16.96 1.48
C LEU A 294 -12.13 -17.32 0.19
N SER A 295 -13.33 -16.80 -0.03
CA SER A 295 -14.04 -16.95 -1.30
C SER A 295 -13.32 -16.21 -2.43
N THR A 296 -13.43 -16.71 -3.66
CA THR A 296 -12.89 -16.06 -4.86
C THR A 296 -13.68 -14.78 -5.15
N GLY A 297 -12.98 -13.70 -5.53
CA GLY A 297 -13.59 -12.43 -5.93
C GLY A 297 -14.36 -11.67 -4.84
N ILE A 298 -14.36 -12.12 -3.58
CA ILE A 298 -15.00 -11.38 -2.48
C ILE A 298 -13.95 -10.48 -1.81
N PRO A 299 -14.08 -9.14 -1.90
CA PRO A 299 -13.15 -8.22 -1.27
C PRO A 299 -13.33 -8.23 0.24
N MET A 300 -12.24 -8.10 0.99
CA MET A 300 -12.20 -7.96 2.45
C MET A 300 -11.60 -6.60 2.80
N LEU A 301 -12.33 -5.80 3.58
CA LEU A 301 -11.92 -4.46 3.98
C LEU A 301 -11.36 -4.44 5.40
N TYR A 302 -10.22 -3.77 5.53
CA TYR A 302 -9.61 -3.35 6.78
C TYR A 302 -9.51 -1.83 6.83
N ILE A 303 -9.75 -1.26 8.00
CA ILE A 303 -9.38 0.13 8.30
C ILE A 303 -8.13 0.11 9.15
N PHE A 304 -7.08 0.77 8.67
CA PHE A 304 -5.85 0.96 9.41
C PHE A 304 -5.88 2.31 10.11
N LYS A 305 -5.74 2.29 11.44
CA LYS A 305 -5.78 3.47 12.30
C LYS A 305 -4.80 3.30 13.45
N GLU A 306 -3.90 4.26 13.63
CA GLU A 306 -2.98 4.31 14.78
C GLU A 306 -2.17 3.01 14.97
N GLY A 307 -1.70 2.40 13.87
CA GLY A 307 -0.95 1.15 13.91
C GLY A 307 -1.79 -0.11 14.13
N LYS A 308 -3.12 0.00 14.13
CA LYS A 308 -4.04 -1.12 14.32
C LYS A 308 -4.88 -1.37 13.06
N PHE A 309 -5.07 -2.65 12.74
CA PHE A 309 -5.95 -3.10 11.67
C PHE A 309 -7.31 -3.48 12.23
N ILE A 310 -8.37 -2.86 11.73
CA ILE A 310 -9.75 -3.09 12.14
C ILE A 310 -10.49 -3.74 10.97
N ARG A 311 -10.80 -5.03 11.07
CA ARG A 311 -11.55 -5.78 10.06
C ARG A 311 -12.98 -5.25 9.98
N ARG A 312 -13.43 -4.85 8.78
CA ARG A 312 -14.81 -4.40 8.50
C ARG A 312 -15.66 -5.46 7.78
N GLY A 313 -15.03 -6.51 7.24
CA GLY A 313 -15.69 -7.53 6.45
C GLY A 313 -15.74 -7.17 4.97
N SER A 314 -16.59 -7.86 4.20
CA SER A 314 -16.78 -7.52 2.78
C SER A 314 -17.71 -6.31 2.63
N PRO A 315 -17.33 -5.27 1.85
CA PRO A 315 -18.26 -4.23 1.46
C PRO A 315 -19.52 -4.84 0.82
N VAL A 316 -20.68 -4.28 1.20
CA VAL A 316 -21.99 -4.76 0.73
C VAL A 316 -22.04 -4.66 -0.80
N GLY A 317 -22.39 -5.76 -1.46
CA GLY A 317 -22.59 -5.77 -2.90
C GLY A 317 -23.94 -5.20 -3.29
N PRO A 318 -24.13 -4.81 -4.57
CA PRO A 318 -25.43 -4.40 -5.07
C PRO A 318 -26.51 -5.49 -4.90
N SER A 319 -26.10 -6.76 -4.82
CA SER A 319 -26.98 -7.94 -4.80
C SER A 319 -26.97 -8.76 -3.51
N GLU A 320 -26.13 -8.44 -2.50
CA GLU A 320 -25.97 -9.28 -1.30
C GLU A 320 -25.72 -8.48 -0.02
N ALA A 321 -26.28 -8.94 1.10
CA ALA A 321 -25.91 -8.49 2.45
C ALA A 321 -24.45 -8.89 2.74
N GLY A 322 -23.64 -7.97 3.25
CA GLY A 322 -22.18 -8.12 3.38
C GLY A 322 -21.76 -9.46 4.00
N VAL A 323 -21.02 -10.27 3.23
CA VAL A 323 -20.52 -11.57 3.68
C VAL A 323 -19.35 -11.33 4.65
N TYR A 324 -19.59 -11.57 5.94
CA TYR A 324 -18.52 -11.79 6.90
C TYR A 324 -17.99 -13.21 6.68
N ALA A 325 -16.76 -13.34 6.20
CA ALA A 325 -16.06 -14.63 6.14
C ALA A 325 -15.69 -15.07 7.56
N TYR A 326 -16.65 -15.66 8.27
CA TYR A 326 -16.41 -16.52 9.42
C TYR A 326 -16.99 -17.89 9.08
N THR A 327 -16.22 -18.96 9.29
CA THR A 327 -16.82 -20.29 9.37
C THR A 327 -17.84 -20.28 10.49
N ARG A 328 -18.93 -21.07 10.34
CA ARG A 328 -20.03 -21.12 11.33
C ARG A 328 -19.52 -21.40 12.76
N SER A 329 -18.44 -22.17 12.89
CA SER A 329 -17.77 -22.48 14.16
C SER A 329 -17.08 -21.27 14.80
N LEU A 330 -16.40 -20.42 14.02
CA LEU A 330 -15.67 -19.27 14.55
C LEU A 330 -16.61 -18.13 14.96
N ALA A 331 -17.72 -17.97 14.24
CA ALA A 331 -18.80 -17.06 14.62
C ALA A 331 -19.43 -17.45 15.97
N LEU A 332 -19.70 -18.74 16.18
CA LEU A 332 -20.23 -19.28 17.43
C LEU A 332 -19.24 -19.15 18.60
N TYR A 333 -17.94 -19.35 18.34
CA TYR A 333 -16.91 -19.19 19.37
C TYR A 333 -16.79 -17.74 19.86
N ARG A 334 -16.85 -16.77 18.93
CA ARG A 334 -16.78 -15.35 19.29
C ARG A 334 -18.05 -14.86 19.97
N GLN A 335 -19.22 -15.33 19.54
CA GLN A 335 -20.48 -15.07 20.24
C GLN A 335 -20.40 -15.54 21.71
N LYS A 336 -19.84 -16.72 21.96
CA LYS A 336 -19.59 -17.20 23.33
C LYS A 336 -18.62 -16.31 24.12
N LEU A 337 -17.56 -15.80 23.50
CA LEU A 337 -16.62 -14.90 24.18
C LEU A 337 -17.25 -13.56 24.54
N ASP A 338 -18.09 -13.01 23.66
CA ASP A 338 -18.81 -11.75 23.90
C ASP A 338 -19.89 -11.93 24.98
N GLU A 339 -20.57 -13.09 25.03
CA GLU A 339 -21.51 -13.47 26.11
C GLU A 339 -20.81 -13.70 27.46
N MET A 340 -19.50 -13.97 27.48
CA MET A 340 -18.71 -14.16 28.72
C MET A 340 -18.13 -12.84 29.28
N LEU A 341 -18.16 -11.75 28.50
CA LEU A 341 -17.61 -10.44 28.88
C LEU A 341 -18.69 -9.42 29.28
N HIS A 342 -19.94 -9.84 29.37
CA HIS A 342 -21.11 -9.07 29.84
C HIS A 342 -21.75 -9.73 31.06
#